data_AF-A0A2R8BN14-F1
#
_entry.id   AF-A0A2R8BN14-F1
#
_cell.length_a   1.000
_cell.length_b   1.000
_cell.length_c   1.000
_cell.angle_alpha   90.00
_cell.angle_beta   90.00
_cell.angle_gamma   90.00
#
_symmetry.space_group_name_H-M   'P 1'
#
loop_
_entity.id
_entity.type
_entity.pdbx_description
1 polymer ?
#
loop_
_entity_poly.entity_id
_entity_poly.type
_entity_poly.pdbx_seq_one_letter_code
_entity_poly.pdbx_strand_id
1 'polypeptide(L)'
;MSIEVRVPTLGESVSEATVATWFKQPGDSVAEDEMLCELETDKVTVEVPSPAAGKLAEIVAKEGDTVGVNALLAQIAEAGDASPEKVTPKKSAEAAPKAEEGSDSKMSGKNIDVMVPTLGESVTEATVSTWFKKVGDAVQQDEMLCELETDKVSVEVPAPVAGTLAEIVAEEGATVDAKARLAVIREGAGAGSAPAKADTAVEQAEAVESPGAGPETVKERKDVEDAPSAKKAMAEAGLTADQVTGTGKDGRVMKEDVAKAAAGKADAAPAAAAATPAPAAAPRAPIPAEDAAREERVKMTRLRATIARRLKDAQNTAAMLTTYNEVDMSAVMELRNQYKAEFEKKHSVKLGFMSFFVKACCHALKEVPEVNAEIDGGDIVYKNYVHMGVAVGTPSGLVVPVVRDADQMGFAAIEKKIGELGLRARDGKLSMAEMQGGSFTISNGGVYGSLMSSPILNPPQSGILGMHKIQERPIVVNGEIVIRPMMYLALSYDHRVVDGKGAVTFLVRVKEALEDPTRLLMDL
;
A
#
# COMPACT_ATOMS: atom_id res chain seq x y z
N MET A 1 16.65 20.75 37.29
CA MET A 1 16.66 20.26 35.88
C MET A 1 15.21 20.17 35.39
N SER A 2 14.94 20.16 34.08
CA SER A 2 13.59 19.89 33.57
C SER A 2 13.41 18.39 33.30
N ILE A 3 12.33 17.83 33.82
CA ILE A 3 11.95 16.43 33.69
C ILE A 3 10.86 16.34 32.62
N GLU A 4 11.09 15.50 31.61
CA GLU A 4 10.16 15.33 30.50
C GLU A 4 9.05 14.34 30.86
N VAL A 5 7.80 14.76 30.67
CA VAL A 5 6.62 13.89 30.74
C VAL A 5 6.30 13.45 29.32
N ARG A 6 6.33 12.14 29.06
CA ARG A 6 6.09 11.56 27.74
C ARG A 6 4.88 10.64 27.73
N VAL A 7 4.29 10.44 26.56
CA VAL A 7 3.19 9.49 26.35
C VAL A 7 3.66 8.08 26.74
N PRO A 8 2.99 7.40 27.69
CA PRO A 8 3.34 6.05 28.10
C PRO A 8 3.08 5.04 26.98
N THR A 9 3.50 3.79 27.15
CA THR A 9 3.19 2.73 26.19
C THR A 9 1.69 2.43 26.20
N LEU A 10 1.01 2.57 25.06
CA LEU A 10 -0.46 2.49 24.94
C LEU A 10 -1.00 1.07 24.64
N GLY A 11 -0.26 0.02 24.99
CA GLY A 11 -0.58 -1.37 24.65
C GLY A 11 -0.06 -1.78 23.26
N GLU A 12 0.03 -3.09 23.00
CA GLU A 12 0.76 -3.67 21.85
C GLU A 12 0.19 -3.29 20.46
N SER A 13 -0.99 -2.67 20.39
CA SER A 13 -1.68 -2.37 19.13
C SER A 13 -2.12 -0.91 18.97
N VAL A 14 -1.68 0.01 19.84
CA VAL A 14 -2.06 1.43 19.79
C VAL A 14 -0.83 2.31 19.60
N SER A 15 -0.76 3.02 18.47
CA SER A 15 0.39 3.86 18.08
C SER A 15 0.21 5.35 18.37
N GLU A 16 -1.00 5.80 18.66
CA GLU A 16 -1.35 7.20 18.92
C GLU A 16 -2.50 7.32 19.92
N ALA A 17 -2.54 8.43 20.66
CA ALA A 17 -3.66 8.80 21.53
C ALA A 17 -3.97 10.30 21.37
N THR A 18 -5.21 10.68 21.65
CA THR A 18 -5.61 12.09 21.70
C THR A 18 -5.63 12.57 23.14
N VAL A 19 -5.06 13.75 23.42
CA VAL A 19 -5.11 14.34 24.76
C VAL A 19 -6.53 14.79 25.07
N ALA A 20 -7.21 14.14 26.00
CA ALA A 20 -8.62 14.40 26.29
C ALA A 20 -8.79 15.60 27.23
N THR A 21 -8.16 15.57 28.40
CA THR A 21 -8.27 16.65 29.40
C THR A 21 -7.01 16.74 30.26
N TRP A 22 -6.54 17.97 30.49
CA TRP A 22 -5.47 18.28 31.45
C TRP A 22 -6.07 18.63 32.81
N PHE A 23 -5.56 18.01 33.86
CA PHE A 23 -5.97 18.29 35.25
C PHE A 23 -5.09 19.34 35.93
N LYS A 24 -3.96 19.70 35.31
CA LYS A 24 -2.96 20.64 35.83
C LYS A 24 -2.57 21.67 34.78
N GLN A 25 -2.36 22.90 35.22
CA GLN A 25 -1.95 24.01 34.36
C GLN A 25 -0.47 24.35 34.55
N PRO A 26 0.20 24.96 33.54
CA PRO A 26 1.56 25.44 33.70
C PRO A 26 1.67 26.40 34.89
N GLY A 27 2.56 26.09 35.83
CA GLY A 27 2.76 26.79 37.10
C GLY A 27 2.27 26.04 38.33
N ASP A 28 1.40 25.02 38.16
CA ASP A 28 0.88 24.21 39.26
C ASP A 28 1.95 23.30 39.84
N SER A 29 1.89 23.09 41.16
CA SER A 29 2.74 22.11 41.85
C SER A 29 2.11 20.73 41.72
N VAL A 30 2.93 19.75 41.34
CA VAL A 30 2.55 18.35 41.13
C VAL A 30 3.42 17.46 41.99
N ALA A 31 2.83 16.49 42.67
CA ALA A 31 3.56 15.43 43.36
C ALA A 31 3.97 14.32 42.38
N GLU A 32 4.95 13.51 42.77
CA GLU A 32 5.26 12.25 42.07
C GLU A 32 4.01 11.34 42.11
N ASP A 33 3.75 10.66 40.99
CA ASP A 33 2.55 9.84 40.72
C ASP A 33 1.21 10.60 40.69
N GLU A 34 1.22 11.94 40.76
CA GLU A 34 -0.01 12.74 40.64
C GLU A 34 -0.48 12.84 39.18
N MET A 35 -1.78 12.68 38.96
CA MET A 35 -2.38 12.65 37.62
C MET A 35 -2.29 14.01 36.91
N LEU A 36 -1.72 14.01 35.70
CA LEU A 36 -1.48 15.23 34.92
C LEU A 36 -2.53 15.44 33.83
N CYS A 37 -2.78 14.41 33.03
CA CYS A 37 -3.76 14.42 31.94
C CYS A 37 -4.26 13.02 31.61
N GLU A 38 -5.35 12.99 30.86
CA GLU A 38 -5.96 11.78 30.35
C GLU A 38 -5.80 11.70 28.83
N LEU A 39 -5.41 10.53 28.34
CA LEU A 39 -5.22 10.22 26.93
C LEU A 39 -6.33 9.28 26.46
N GLU A 40 -7.07 9.67 25.44
CA GLU A 40 -8.11 8.86 24.83
C GLU A 40 -7.55 8.09 23.63
N THR A 41 -7.77 6.78 23.62
CA THR A 41 -7.49 5.90 22.48
C THR A 41 -8.82 5.31 21.99
N ASP A 42 -8.80 4.67 20.82
CA ASP A 42 -9.97 4.02 20.22
C ASP A 42 -10.56 2.87 21.07
N LYS A 43 -9.84 2.39 22.10
CA LYS A 43 -10.26 1.28 22.96
C LYS A 43 -10.38 1.63 24.44
N VAL A 44 -9.52 2.50 24.97
CA VAL A 44 -9.39 2.75 26.41
C VAL A 44 -8.89 4.17 26.67
N THR A 45 -9.31 4.76 27.78
CA THR A 45 -8.71 6.00 28.29
C THR A 45 -7.58 5.70 29.26
N VAL A 46 -6.42 6.34 29.06
CA VAL A 46 -5.17 6.09 29.78
C VAL A 46 -4.76 7.36 30.54
N GLU A 47 -4.60 7.23 31.85
CA GLU A 47 -4.16 8.32 32.72
C GLU A 47 -2.62 8.43 32.70
N VAL A 48 -2.10 9.65 32.60
CA VAL A 48 -0.66 9.93 32.65
C VAL A 48 -0.29 10.51 34.01
N PRO A 49 0.38 9.72 34.89
CA PRO A 49 0.89 10.22 36.16
C PRO A 49 2.18 11.02 35.99
N SER A 50 2.46 11.89 36.96
CA SER A 50 3.68 12.69 37.01
C SER A 50 4.89 11.82 37.39
N PRO A 51 5.97 11.79 36.60
CA PRO A 51 7.17 10.99 36.89
C PRO A 51 8.02 11.54 38.04
N ALA A 52 7.76 12.76 38.52
CA ALA A 52 8.48 13.38 39.63
C ALA A 52 7.67 14.52 40.27
N ALA A 53 8.00 14.87 41.51
CA ALA A 53 7.46 16.06 42.16
C ALA A 53 8.12 17.35 41.65
N GLY A 54 7.33 18.37 41.34
CA GLY A 54 7.85 19.65 40.83
C GLY A 54 6.75 20.64 40.46
N LYS A 55 7.10 21.65 39.65
CA LYS A 55 6.14 22.57 39.03
C LYS A 55 6.03 22.29 37.53
N LEU A 56 4.80 22.19 37.01
CA LEU A 56 4.56 22.02 35.59
C LEU A 56 5.06 23.28 34.86
N ALA A 57 6.13 23.18 34.08
CA ALA A 57 6.77 24.33 33.44
C ALA A 57 6.06 24.74 32.15
N GLU A 58 5.79 23.77 31.27
CA GLU A 58 5.14 24.01 29.98
C GLU A 58 4.42 22.74 29.52
N ILE A 59 3.23 22.91 28.93
CA ILE A 59 2.48 21.87 28.22
C ILE A 59 2.80 21.99 26.74
N VAL A 60 3.33 20.92 26.15
CA VAL A 60 3.75 20.85 24.73
C VAL A 60 2.62 20.34 23.84
N ALA A 61 1.79 19.42 24.35
CA ALA A 61 0.62 18.88 23.67
C ALA A 61 -0.69 19.36 24.33
N LYS A 62 -1.51 20.10 23.59
CA LYS A 62 -2.75 20.70 24.10
C LYS A 62 -3.90 19.69 24.07
N GLU A 63 -4.97 20.00 24.80
CA GLU A 63 -6.22 19.24 24.71
C GLU A 63 -6.71 19.20 23.26
N GLY A 64 -7.03 18.00 22.78
CA GLY A 64 -7.42 17.72 21.39
C GLY A 64 -6.27 17.36 20.45
N ASP A 65 -5.00 17.48 20.86
CA ASP A 65 -3.86 17.09 20.02
C ASP A 65 -3.66 15.56 20.01
N THR A 66 -3.41 14.99 18.82
CA THR A 66 -3.03 13.59 18.66
C THR A 66 -1.53 13.43 18.81
N VAL A 67 -1.12 12.56 19.74
CA VAL A 67 0.27 12.33 20.13
C VAL A 67 0.65 10.86 19.96
N GLY A 68 1.84 10.62 19.40
CA GLY A 68 2.38 9.27 19.24
C GLY A 68 3.03 8.74 20.53
N VAL A 69 3.26 7.42 20.59
CA VAL A 69 3.99 6.78 21.70
C VAL A 69 5.37 7.44 21.88
N ASN A 70 5.74 7.75 23.14
CA ASN A 70 6.95 8.49 23.53
C ASN A 70 7.01 9.98 23.11
N ALA A 71 5.93 10.56 22.59
CA ALA A 71 5.86 12.01 22.34
C ALA A 71 5.91 12.80 23.65
N LEU A 72 6.51 13.99 23.61
CA LEU A 72 6.63 14.88 24.76
C LEU A 72 5.29 15.58 25.04
N LEU A 73 4.74 15.37 26.24
CA LEU A 73 3.48 15.97 26.69
C LEU A 73 3.71 17.28 27.44
N ALA A 74 4.64 17.29 28.39
CA ALA A 74 4.96 18.45 29.21
C ALA A 74 6.37 18.37 29.81
N GLN A 75 6.84 19.47 30.38
CA GLN A 75 8.07 19.52 31.18
C GLN A 75 7.76 19.93 32.62
N ILE A 76 8.39 19.26 33.59
CA ILE A 76 8.30 19.57 35.01
C ILE A 76 9.63 20.14 35.47
N ALA A 77 9.62 21.32 36.10
CA ALA A 77 10.78 21.88 36.76
C ALA A 77 10.84 21.39 38.21
N GLU A 78 12.00 20.94 38.67
CA GLU A 78 12.21 20.60 40.09
C GLU A 78 11.88 21.81 40.99
N ALA A 79 11.27 21.54 42.14
CA ALA A 79 10.90 22.54 43.13
C ALA A 79 12.16 23.13 43.80
N GLY A 80 12.75 24.11 43.14
CA GLY A 80 13.95 24.81 43.62
C GLY A 80 14.56 25.75 42.59
N ASP A 81 13.77 26.67 42.02
CA ASP A 81 14.10 28.11 42.00
C ASP A 81 12.94 28.91 41.37
N ALA A 82 12.75 30.13 41.84
CA ALA A 82 11.63 31.00 41.51
C ALA A 82 12.12 32.34 40.97
N SER A 83 11.90 32.64 39.69
CA SER A 83 11.30 33.92 39.25
C SER A 83 11.21 34.05 37.72
N PRO A 84 10.26 34.86 37.21
CA PRO A 84 9.88 34.90 35.81
C PRO A 84 10.53 36.07 35.05
N GLU A 85 10.84 35.91 33.76
CA GLU A 85 10.97 37.08 32.90
C GLU A 85 10.59 36.85 31.42
N LYS A 86 10.02 37.92 30.87
CA LYS A 86 9.27 38.09 29.62
C LYS A 86 10.10 38.01 28.33
N VAL A 87 9.46 37.43 27.32
CA VAL A 87 9.31 37.83 25.89
C VAL A 87 10.05 39.10 25.43
N THR A 88 10.92 38.99 24.41
CA THR A 88 10.76 39.63 23.07
C THR A 88 11.83 39.18 22.05
N PRO A 89 11.55 39.24 20.72
CA PRO A 89 12.30 38.53 19.68
C PRO A 89 13.22 39.44 18.83
N LYS A 90 14.32 38.91 18.28
CA LYS A 90 14.89 39.44 17.01
C LYS A 90 15.84 38.49 16.26
N LYS A 91 15.76 38.66 14.94
CA LYS A 91 16.35 37.95 13.80
C LYS A 91 17.63 38.65 13.28
N SER A 92 18.53 37.86 12.68
CA SER A 92 19.62 38.15 11.72
C SER A 92 20.82 39.02 12.13
N ALA A 93 22.04 38.45 12.08
CA ALA A 93 23.08 38.74 11.06
C ALA A 93 24.49 38.27 11.50
N GLU A 94 25.09 37.40 10.67
CA GLU A 94 26.47 37.39 10.16
C GLU A 94 27.63 38.05 10.95
N ALA A 95 28.65 37.26 11.31
CA ALA A 95 30.07 37.62 11.21
C ALA A 95 30.99 36.41 11.46
N ALA A 96 31.93 36.16 10.54
CA ALA A 96 33.11 35.32 10.75
C ALA A 96 34.13 36.04 11.67
N PRO A 97 35.08 35.27 12.27
CA PRO A 97 36.47 35.53 11.92
C PRO A 97 37.36 34.27 11.79
N LYS A 98 38.54 34.55 11.22
CA LYS A 98 39.64 33.69 10.77
C LYS A 98 40.30 32.81 11.83
N ALA A 99 40.95 31.79 11.28
CA ALA A 99 41.91 30.83 11.81
C ALA A 99 43.10 31.40 12.60
N GLU A 100 43.55 30.60 13.59
CA GLU A 100 44.96 30.41 13.93
C GLU A 100 45.27 28.91 13.92
N GLU A 101 46.38 28.55 13.27
CA GLU A 101 46.97 27.21 13.26
C GLU A 101 47.73 26.94 14.55
N GLY A 102 47.57 25.74 15.08
CA GLY A 102 48.45 25.12 16.06
C GLY A 102 48.43 23.62 15.83
N SER A 103 49.50 23.12 15.24
CA SER A 103 49.73 21.70 14.94
C SER A 103 49.89 20.89 16.22
N ASP A 104 49.20 19.74 16.32
CA ASP A 104 49.86 18.54 16.83
C ASP A 104 49.26 17.28 16.21
N SER A 105 50.15 16.39 15.77
CA SER A 105 49.86 15.20 14.99
C SER A 105 49.29 14.10 15.89
N LYS A 106 48.07 13.64 15.59
CA LYS A 106 47.66 12.26 15.86
C LYS A 106 46.68 11.79 14.79
N MET A 107 47.17 10.86 13.97
CA MET A 107 46.44 10.18 12.92
C MET A 107 45.26 9.42 13.52
N SER A 108 44.07 9.98 13.38
CA SER A 108 42.80 9.30 13.59
C SER A 108 41.84 9.82 12.52
N GLY A 109 41.93 9.26 11.31
CA GLY A 109 40.93 9.54 10.27
C GLY A 109 39.57 9.14 10.81
N LYS A 110 38.71 10.13 11.06
CA LYS A 110 37.37 9.91 11.62
C LYS A 110 36.51 9.33 10.50
N ASN A 111 35.99 8.14 10.73
CA ASN A 111 34.99 7.54 9.84
C ASN A 111 33.64 8.18 10.16
N ILE A 112 32.98 8.72 9.15
CA ILE A 112 31.66 9.35 9.26
C ILE A 112 30.66 8.49 8.51
N ASP A 113 29.56 8.20 9.19
CA ASP A 113 28.50 7.33 8.70
C ASP A 113 27.54 8.15 7.84
N VAL A 114 27.33 7.72 6.60
CA VAL A 114 26.30 8.28 5.72
C VAL A 114 25.00 7.54 6.04
N MET A 115 24.07 8.24 6.66
CA MET A 115 22.77 7.70 7.06
C MET A 115 21.72 7.96 5.98
N VAL A 116 20.66 7.15 5.95
CA VAL A 116 19.47 7.44 5.15
C VAL A 116 18.92 8.82 5.55
N PRO A 117 18.73 9.76 4.61
CA PRO A 117 18.18 11.09 4.91
C PRO A 117 16.73 10.97 5.38
N THR A 118 16.18 12.02 5.99
CA THR A 118 14.78 12.02 6.44
C THR A 118 13.85 11.78 5.26
N LEU A 119 13.34 10.55 5.18
CA LEU A 119 12.27 10.18 4.28
C LEU A 119 10.98 10.77 4.90
N GLY A 120 10.11 11.40 4.11
CA GLY A 120 8.93 12.11 4.62
C GLY A 120 8.10 11.27 5.60
N GLU A 121 7.28 11.92 6.44
CA GLU A 121 6.65 11.43 7.68
C GLU A 121 5.93 10.05 7.61
N SER A 122 5.71 9.48 6.42
CA SER A 122 5.04 8.20 6.21
C SER A 122 5.91 7.10 5.55
N VAL A 123 7.24 7.28 5.44
CA VAL A 123 8.15 6.33 4.75
C VAL A 123 9.15 5.72 5.74
N THR A 124 8.99 4.43 6.03
CA THR A 124 9.80 3.70 7.02
C THR A 124 11.03 3.02 6.42
N GLU A 125 11.05 2.79 5.11
CA GLU A 125 12.12 2.10 4.39
C GLU A 125 12.34 2.71 2.99
N ALA A 126 13.58 2.69 2.49
CA ALA A 126 13.95 3.07 1.14
C ALA A 126 14.80 1.98 0.48
N THR A 127 14.85 1.95 -0.84
CA THR A 127 15.75 1.03 -1.58
C THR A 127 16.79 1.84 -2.32
N VAL A 128 18.04 1.41 -2.30
CA VAL A 128 19.09 2.09 -3.06
C VAL A 128 18.89 1.82 -4.56
N SER A 129 18.61 2.86 -5.34
CA SER A 129 18.34 2.76 -6.79
C SER A 129 19.62 2.72 -7.60
N THR A 130 20.49 3.72 -7.43
CA THR A 130 21.71 3.86 -8.24
C THR A 130 22.81 4.50 -7.41
N TRP A 131 24.02 3.94 -7.43
CA TRP A 131 25.22 4.59 -6.87
C TRP A 131 25.95 5.40 -7.93
N PHE A 132 26.24 6.67 -7.65
CA PHE A 132 27.01 7.55 -8.54
C PHE A 132 28.52 7.53 -8.22
N LYS A 133 28.91 7.00 -7.06
CA LYS A 133 30.29 6.92 -6.56
C LYS A 133 30.64 5.51 -6.13
N LYS A 134 31.88 5.09 -6.40
CA LYS A 134 32.40 3.76 -6.03
C LYS A 134 33.27 3.85 -4.78
N VAL A 135 33.43 2.73 -4.09
CA VAL A 135 34.36 2.61 -2.97
C VAL A 135 35.77 3.01 -3.44
N GLY A 136 36.37 3.99 -2.76
CA GLY A 136 37.67 4.58 -3.11
C GLY A 136 37.58 5.93 -3.85
N ASP A 137 36.39 6.37 -4.27
CA ASP A 137 36.23 7.66 -4.94
C ASP A 137 36.27 8.83 -3.94
N ALA A 138 36.88 9.94 -4.37
CA ALA A 138 36.84 11.20 -3.65
C ALA A 138 35.46 11.87 -3.83
N VAL A 139 34.91 12.35 -2.72
CA VAL A 139 33.60 13.01 -2.65
C VAL A 139 33.76 14.36 -1.94
N GLN A 140 33.13 15.40 -2.47
CA GLN A 140 33.03 16.71 -1.82
C GLN A 140 31.80 16.76 -0.92
N GLN A 141 31.81 17.66 0.07
CA GLN A 141 30.62 17.92 0.87
C GLN A 141 29.46 18.37 -0.03
N ASP A 142 28.26 17.87 0.26
CA ASP A 142 27.02 18.05 -0.51
C ASP A 142 27.03 17.46 -1.93
N GLU A 143 28.05 16.67 -2.29
CA GLU A 143 28.10 15.94 -3.57
C GLU A 143 27.22 14.69 -3.55
N MET A 144 26.51 14.41 -4.65
CA MET A 144 25.56 13.31 -4.73
C MET A 144 26.24 11.93 -4.72
N LEU A 145 25.82 11.07 -3.79
CA LEU A 145 26.41 9.74 -3.60
C LEU A 145 25.59 8.62 -4.25
N CYS A 146 24.28 8.60 -3.96
CA CYS A 146 23.34 7.62 -4.48
C CYS A 146 21.92 8.18 -4.49
N GLU A 147 21.05 7.52 -5.26
CA GLU A 147 19.62 7.79 -5.30
C GLU A 147 18.89 6.69 -4.53
N LEU A 148 17.97 7.08 -3.64
CA LEU A 148 17.09 6.18 -2.90
C LEU A 148 15.70 6.22 -3.51
N GLU A 149 15.18 5.07 -3.92
CA GLU A 149 13.81 4.92 -4.39
C GLU A 149 12.90 4.49 -3.22
N THR A 150 11.94 5.34 -2.88
CA THR A 150 10.85 5.01 -1.95
C THR A 150 9.63 4.50 -2.71
N ASP A 151 8.57 4.10 -2.02
CA ASP A 151 7.31 3.70 -2.65
C ASP A 151 6.65 4.81 -3.49
N LYS A 152 7.09 6.07 -3.33
CA LYS A 152 6.42 7.25 -3.90
C LYS A 152 7.33 8.25 -4.61
N VAL A 153 8.61 8.40 -4.23
CA VAL A 153 9.55 9.38 -4.85
C VAL A 153 11.00 8.88 -4.75
N SER A 154 11.83 9.27 -5.71
CA SER A 154 13.29 9.18 -5.59
C SER A 154 13.85 10.32 -4.74
N VAL A 155 14.73 10.00 -3.79
CA VAL A 155 15.41 10.95 -2.90
C VAL A 155 16.91 10.83 -3.10
N GLU A 156 17.56 11.95 -3.40
CA GLU A 156 19.01 12.03 -3.57
C GLU A 156 19.70 12.09 -2.21
N VAL A 157 20.78 11.33 -2.03
CA VAL A 157 21.59 11.33 -0.80
C VAL A 157 22.87 12.14 -1.02
N PRO A 158 22.98 13.35 -0.44
CA PRO A 158 24.21 14.15 -0.50
C PRO A 158 25.26 13.64 0.49
N ALA A 159 26.53 13.88 0.18
CA ALA A 159 27.65 13.55 1.07
C ALA A 159 27.71 14.52 2.26
N PRO A 160 27.69 14.03 3.52
CA PRO A 160 27.71 14.90 4.70
C PRO A 160 29.05 15.63 4.90
N VAL A 161 30.15 15.12 4.34
CA VAL A 161 31.51 15.68 4.47
C VAL A 161 32.35 15.38 3.22
N ALA A 162 33.39 16.19 3.00
CA ALA A 162 34.39 15.91 1.98
C ALA A 162 35.37 14.81 2.45
N GLY A 163 35.64 13.83 1.61
CA GLY A 163 36.51 12.71 1.96
C GLY A 163 36.59 11.63 0.88
N THR A 164 36.94 10.41 1.27
CA THR A 164 36.94 9.24 0.37
C THR A 164 35.91 8.22 0.83
N LEU A 165 35.10 7.71 -0.10
CA LEU A 165 34.09 6.68 0.18
C LEU A 165 34.81 5.38 0.57
N ALA A 166 34.82 5.05 1.85
CA ALA A 166 35.62 3.96 2.41
C ALA A 166 34.94 2.59 2.26
N GLU A 167 33.60 2.55 2.37
CA GLU A 167 32.82 1.32 2.29
C GLU A 167 31.34 1.65 1.98
N ILE A 168 30.71 0.84 1.13
CA ILE A 168 29.27 0.87 0.87
C ILE A 168 28.65 -0.30 1.64
N VAL A 169 27.74 0.00 2.57
CA VAL A 169 27.07 -1.00 3.44
C VAL A 169 25.76 -1.46 2.81
N ALA A 170 25.12 -0.60 2.02
CA ALA A 170 23.90 -0.91 1.27
C ALA A 170 24.16 -0.91 -0.24
N GLU A 171 24.24 -2.12 -0.82
CA GLU A 171 24.43 -2.29 -2.26
C GLU A 171 23.23 -1.81 -3.08
N GLU A 172 23.44 -1.59 -4.36
CA GLU A 172 22.37 -1.24 -5.30
C GLU A 172 21.26 -2.30 -5.29
N GLY A 173 20.01 -1.88 -5.08
CA GLY A 173 18.84 -2.74 -4.94
C GLY A 173 18.56 -3.26 -3.52
N ALA A 174 19.39 -2.91 -2.53
CA ALA A 174 19.17 -3.26 -1.12
C ALA A 174 18.15 -2.31 -0.46
N THR A 175 17.29 -2.87 0.41
CA THR A 175 16.32 -2.12 1.20
C THR A 175 16.91 -1.76 2.56
N VAL A 176 16.77 -0.49 2.92
CA VAL A 176 17.36 0.14 4.10
C VAL A 176 16.27 0.88 4.88
N ASP A 177 16.25 0.72 6.20
CA ASP A 177 15.32 1.44 7.07
C ASP A 177 15.66 2.94 7.13
N ALA A 178 14.68 3.77 7.53
CA ALA A 178 14.85 5.23 7.65
C ALA A 178 15.99 5.69 8.59
N LYS A 179 16.59 4.80 9.38
CA LYS A 179 17.75 5.05 10.26
C LYS A 179 18.97 4.18 9.93
N ALA A 180 18.95 3.48 8.80
CA ALA A 180 20.04 2.59 8.41
C ALA A 180 21.24 3.37 7.83
N ARG A 181 22.41 2.76 7.93
CA ARG A 181 23.67 3.29 7.40
C ARG A 181 23.87 2.83 5.95
N LEU A 182 24.10 3.78 5.05
CA LEU A 182 24.29 3.54 3.62
C LEU A 182 25.76 3.29 3.27
N ALA A 183 26.66 4.11 3.81
CA ALA A 183 28.08 4.07 3.50
C ALA A 183 28.92 4.72 4.61
N VAL A 184 30.24 4.64 4.44
CA VAL A 184 31.24 5.22 5.35
C VAL A 184 32.14 6.13 4.55
N ILE A 185 32.28 7.38 4.96
CA ILE A 185 33.26 8.31 4.40
C ILE A 185 34.39 8.47 5.39
N ARG A 186 35.63 8.34 4.91
CA ARG A 186 36.81 8.71 5.68
C ARG A 186 37.15 10.18 5.39
N GLU A 187 37.09 11.00 6.42
CA GLU A 187 37.42 12.43 6.33
C GLU A 187 38.94 12.60 6.13
N GLY A 188 39.35 13.30 5.06
CA GLY A 188 40.76 13.55 4.74
C GLY A 188 41.00 13.93 3.27
N ALA A 189 41.86 14.93 3.04
CA ALA A 189 42.23 15.41 1.70
C ALA A 189 42.95 14.30 0.91
N GLY A 190 42.52 14.11 -0.35
CA GLY A 190 42.83 12.94 -1.15
C GLY A 190 44.30 12.68 -1.45
N ALA A 191 44.63 11.40 -1.58
CA ALA A 191 45.72 10.88 -2.38
C ALA A 191 45.39 9.42 -2.76
N GLY A 192 45.36 9.11 -4.06
CA GLY A 192 45.00 7.79 -4.57
C GLY A 192 46.12 6.75 -4.47
N SER A 193 45.76 5.46 -4.53
CA SER A 193 46.27 4.47 -5.50
C SER A 193 45.69 3.06 -5.26
N ALA A 194 45.32 2.42 -6.38
CA ALA A 194 45.36 1.00 -6.78
C ALA A 194 44.93 -0.17 -5.85
N PRO A 195 44.28 -1.23 -6.43
CA PRO A 195 43.59 -2.29 -5.70
C PRO A 195 44.47 -3.52 -5.38
N ALA A 196 44.23 -4.17 -4.25
CA ALA A 196 44.78 -5.48 -3.90
C ALA A 196 43.73 -6.58 -4.10
N LYS A 197 44.11 -7.61 -4.86
CA LYS A 197 43.39 -8.89 -5.05
C LYS A 197 43.33 -9.70 -3.75
N ALA A 198 42.26 -10.47 -3.57
CA ALA A 198 42.32 -11.79 -2.95
C ALA A 198 41.24 -12.70 -3.55
N ASP A 199 41.70 -13.83 -4.10
CA ASP A 199 40.90 -14.98 -4.50
C ASP A 199 40.26 -15.65 -3.29
N THR A 200 39.10 -16.29 -3.47
CA THR A 200 38.81 -17.55 -2.76
C THR A 200 37.84 -18.41 -3.56
N ALA A 201 38.31 -19.62 -3.84
CA ALA A 201 37.61 -20.70 -4.48
C ALA A 201 36.83 -21.55 -3.47
N VAL A 202 36.04 -22.44 -4.06
CA VAL A 202 34.91 -23.23 -3.57
C VAL A 202 35.32 -24.53 -2.84
N GLU A 203 34.32 -25.17 -2.21
CA GLU A 203 34.18 -26.58 -1.78
C GLU A 203 34.69 -26.94 -0.36
N GLN A 204 34.03 -27.77 0.45
CA GLN A 204 33.12 -28.90 0.16
C GLN A 204 32.26 -29.25 1.39
N ALA A 205 31.09 -29.84 1.14
CA ALA A 205 30.18 -30.41 2.14
C ALA A 205 30.44 -31.91 2.35
N GLU A 206 30.21 -32.40 3.57
CA GLU A 206 30.01 -33.83 3.85
C GLU A 206 28.78 -34.05 4.73
N ALA A 207 28.13 -35.18 4.46
CA ALA A 207 26.83 -35.63 4.91
C ALA A 207 26.88 -36.40 6.23
N VAL A 208 25.75 -36.44 6.96
CA VAL A 208 25.46 -37.50 7.93
C VAL A 208 23.97 -37.86 7.91
N GLU A 209 23.70 -39.15 7.71
CA GLU A 209 22.40 -39.80 7.62
C GLU A 209 21.65 -39.88 8.98
N SER A 210 20.32 -40.00 8.90
CA SER A 210 19.42 -40.32 10.02
C SER A 210 18.57 -41.55 9.66
N PRO A 211 18.38 -42.54 10.55
CA PRO A 211 17.52 -43.68 10.26
C PRO A 211 16.11 -43.55 10.86
N GLY A 212 15.12 -43.52 9.95
CA GLY A 212 13.92 -44.38 9.89
C GLY A 212 13.12 -44.72 11.15
N ALA A 213 11.89 -44.20 11.20
CA ALA A 213 10.80 -44.70 12.03
C ALA A 213 10.10 -45.92 11.39
N GLY A 214 9.78 -46.94 12.20
CA GLY A 214 8.95 -48.09 11.85
C GLY A 214 7.63 -48.12 12.66
N PRO A 215 6.61 -48.86 12.20
CA PRO A 215 5.22 -48.69 12.63
C PRO A 215 4.83 -49.51 13.87
N GLU A 216 3.78 -49.02 14.54
CA GLU A 216 3.19 -49.53 15.77
C GLU A 216 2.60 -50.95 15.68
N THR A 217 2.57 -51.65 16.81
CA THR A 217 1.74 -52.86 17.01
C THR A 217 0.98 -52.78 18.34
N VAL A 218 -0.35 -52.86 18.25
CA VAL A 218 -1.30 -52.92 19.36
C VAL A 218 -1.38 -54.37 19.88
N LYS A 219 -1.36 -54.57 21.22
CA LYS A 219 -1.64 -55.88 21.86
C LYS A 219 -2.91 -55.82 22.71
N GLU A 220 -3.72 -56.88 22.58
CA GLU A 220 -4.97 -57.14 23.31
C GLU A 220 -4.77 -57.31 24.82
N ARG A 221 -5.74 -56.84 25.63
CA ARG A 221 -5.79 -57.01 27.10
C ARG A 221 -6.75 -58.14 27.50
N LYS A 222 -6.44 -58.81 28.61
CA LYS A 222 -7.39 -59.66 29.37
C LYS A 222 -8.08 -58.82 30.44
N ASP A 223 -9.40 -59.02 30.59
CA ASP A 223 -10.23 -58.38 31.61
C ASP A 223 -9.72 -58.66 33.03
N VAL A 224 -9.04 -57.68 33.61
CA VAL A 224 -8.68 -57.64 35.03
C VAL A 224 -9.17 -56.30 35.59
N GLU A 225 -9.92 -56.36 36.68
CA GLU A 225 -10.63 -55.22 37.25
C GLU A 225 -9.69 -54.05 37.65
N ASP A 226 -9.99 -52.83 37.20
CA ASP A 226 -9.15 -51.64 37.43
C ASP A 226 -9.07 -51.21 38.90
N ALA A 227 -7.95 -50.55 39.26
CA ALA A 227 -7.77 -50.00 40.60
C ALA A 227 -8.81 -48.90 40.90
N PRO A 228 -9.40 -48.83 42.12
CA PRO A 228 -10.45 -47.87 42.46
C PRO A 228 -10.05 -46.40 42.25
N SER A 229 -8.77 -46.07 42.44
CA SER A 229 -8.22 -44.73 42.22
C SER A 229 -8.15 -44.34 40.74
N ALA A 230 -7.96 -45.31 39.84
CA ALA A 230 -7.96 -45.10 38.40
C ALA A 230 -9.38 -44.93 37.85
N LYS A 231 -10.36 -45.71 38.33
CA LYS A 231 -11.78 -45.54 37.98
C LYS A 231 -12.30 -44.14 38.32
N LYS A 232 -11.95 -43.62 39.50
CA LYS A 232 -12.33 -42.26 39.92
C LYS A 232 -11.67 -41.19 39.05
N ALA A 233 -10.38 -41.33 38.75
CA ALA A 233 -9.66 -40.39 37.90
C ALA A 233 -10.18 -40.40 36.44
N MET A 234 -10.57 -41.56 35.91
CA MET A 234 -11.18 -41.67 34.57
C MET A 234 -12.56 -41.01 34.50
N ALA A 235 -13.37 -41.16 35.54
CA ALA A 235 -14.67 -40.50 35.64
C ALA A 235 -14.54 -38.97 35.73
N GLU A 236 -13.56 -38.46 36.49
CA GLU A 236 -13.28 -37.03 36.60
C GLU A 236 -12.70 -36.43 35.30
N ALA A 237 -11.96 -37.22 34.51
CA ALA A 237 -11.37 -36.81 33.23
C ALA A 237 -12.25 -37.10 32.00
N GLY A 238 -13.43 -37.71 32.17
CA GLY A 238 -14.33 -38.08 31.06
C GLY A 238 -13.72 -39.08 30.06
N LEU A 239 -12.91 -40.03 30.55
CA LEU A 239 -12.20 -41.04 29.75
C LEU A 239 -12.80 -42.43 30.01
N THR A 240 -12.91 -43.25 28.95
CA THR A 240 -13.28 -44.67 29.08
C THR A 240 -12.01 -45.54 29.17
N ALA A 241 -12.11 -46.75 29.73
CA ALA A 241 -10.95 -47.64 29.92
C ALA A 241 -10.24 -47.99 28.60
N ASP A 242 -10.97 -47.98 27.48
CA ASP A 242 -10.43 -48.22 26.13
C ASP A 242 -9.58 -47.05 25.61
N GLN A 243 -9.74 -45.87 26.17
CA GLN A 243 -9.01 -44.64 25.79
C GLN A 243 -7.73 -44.45 26.60
N VAL A 244 -7.43 -45.35 27.54
CA VAL A 244 -6.29 -45.24 28.45
C VAL A 244 -5.39 -46.47 28.35
N THR A 245 -4.13 -46.25 28.01
CA THR A 245 -3.13 -47.31 27.96
C THR A 245 -2.63 -47.68 29.37
N GLY A 246 -3.15 -48.77 29.94
CA GLY A 246 -2.80 -49.22 31.29
C GLY A 246 -1.40 -49.83 31.36
N THR A 247 -0.55 -49.29 32.23
CA THR A 247 0.85 -49.73 32.40
C THR A 247 1.06 -50.58 33.66
N GLY A 248 0.00 -50.83 34.43
CA GLY A 248 0.04 -51.64 35.65
C GLY A 248 0.26 -53.14 35.39
N LYS A 249 0.58 -53.87 36.47
CA LYS A 249 0.69 -55.34 36.44
C LYS A 249 -0.59 -55.95 35.84
N ASP A 250 -0.42 -56.85 34.88
CA ASP A 250 -1.50 -57.48 34.09
C ASP A 250 -2.31 -56.51 33.19
N GLY A 251 -1.76 -55.34 32.85
CA GLY A 251 -2.39 -54.37 31.93
C GLY A 251 -3.41 -53.44 32.57
N ARG A 252 -3.42 -53.36 33.91
CA ARG A 252 -4.33 -52.56 34.71
C ARG A 252 -4.08 -51.06 34.54
N VAL A 253 -5.14 -50.27 34.46
CA VAL A 253 -5.03 -48.80 34.39
C VAL A 253 -4.66 -48.23 35.76
N MET A 254 -3.61 -47.41 35.80
CA MET A 254 -3.18 -46.67 36.98
C MET A 254 -3.55 -45.19 36.85
N LYS A 255 -3.60 -44.46 37.97
CA LYS A 255 -3.95 -43.03 38.00
C LYS A 255 -3.05 -42.17 37.09
N GLU A 256 -1.79 -42.56 36.93
CA GLU A 256 -0.80 -41.88 36.08
C GLU A 256 -1.08 -42.07 34.58
N ASP A 257 -1.64 -43.21 34.19
CA ASP A 257 -2.01 -43.50 32.80
C ASP A 257 -3.18 -42.60 32.36
N VAL A 258 -4.14 -42.35 33.27
CA VAL A 258 -5.26 -41.44 33.05
C VAL A 258 -4.77 -40.00 32.90
N ALA A 259 -3.79 -39.58 33.70
CA ALA A 259 -3.20 -38.25 33.61
C ALA A 259 -2.47 -38.03 32.27
N LYS A 260 -1.76 -39.05 31.76
CA LYS A 260 -1.12 -39.01 30.43
C LYS A 260 -2.16 -38.96 29.30
N ALA A 261 -3.22 -39.74 29.39
CA ALA A 261 -4.30 -39.73 28.39
C ALA A 261 -5.09 -38.40 28.38
N ALA A 262 -5.28 -37.78 29.55
CA ALA A 262 -5.90 -36.47 29.66
C ALA A 262 -5.02 -35.35 29.08
N ALA A 263 -3.70 -35.44 29.24
CA ALA A 263 -2.75 -34.50 28.65
C ALA A 263 -2.71 -34.58 27.12
N GLY A 264 -2.80 -35.79 26.54
CA GLY A 264 -2.85 -35.99 25.09
C GLY A 264 -4.13 -35.50 24.40
N LYS A 265 -5.22 -35.28 25.15
CA LYS A 265 -6.48 -34.70 24.63
C LYS A 265 -6.42 -33.18 24.45
N ALA A 266 -5.46 -32.51 25.09
CA ALA A 266 -5.25 -31.06 24.93
C ALA A 266 -4.67 -30.69 23.54
N ASP A 267 -4.01 -31.64 22.86
CA ASP A 267 -3.51 -31.48 21.48
C ASP A 267 -4.53 -31.91 20.40
N ALA A 268 -5.74 -32.34 20.79
CA ALA A 268 -6.77 -32.86 19.89
C ALA A 268 -8.12 -32.14 20.02
N ALA A 269 -8.12 -30.87 20.41
CA ALA A 269 -9.26 -29.99 20.18
C ALA A 269 -9.16 -29.40 18.75
N PRO A 270 -10.24 -29.40 17.94
CA PRO A 270 -10.21 -28.78 16.62
C PRO A 270 -10.07 -27.27 16.81
N ALA A 271 -8.85 -26.78 16.70
CA ALA A 271 -8.59 -25.36 16.46
C ALA A 271 -9.35 -24.99 15.19
N ALA A 272 -10.22 -23.98 15.30
CA ALA A 272 -10.74 -23.28 14.14
C ALA A 272 -9.54 -22.98 13.22
N ALA A 273 -9.59 -23.46 11.98
CA ALA A 273 -8.51 -23.36 11.03
C ALA A 273 -8.15 -21.89 10.82
N ALA A 274 -7.15 -21.41 11.56
CA ALA A 274 -6.36 -20.26 11.15
C ALA A 274 -5.82 -20.63 9.77
N ALA A 275 -6.21 -19.87 8.75
CA ALA A 275 -5.77 -20.07 7.39
C ALA A 275 -4.24 -20.17 7.39
N THR A 276 -3.73 -21.36 7.07
CA THR A 276 -2.31 -21.57 6.80
C THR A 276 -1.90 -20.51 5.76
N PRO A 277 -0.82 -19.73 5.99
CA PRO A 277 -0.36 -18.80 4.96
C PRO A 277 -0.17 -19.59 3.67
N ALA A 278 -0.75 -19.09 2.58
CA ALA A 278 -0.63 -19.73 1.28
C ALA A 278 0.86 -20.01 1.01
N PRO A 279 1.23 -21.23 0.59
CA PRO A 279 2.64 -21.56 0.37
C PRO A 279 3.24 -20.57 -0.60
N ALA A 280 4.37 -19.96 -0.21
CA ALA A 280 5.14 -19.09 -1.07
C ALA A 280 5.36 -19.80 -2.42
N ALA A 281 5.09 -19.09 -3.52
CA ALA A 281 5.19 -19.65 -4.86
C ALA A 281 6.54 -20.37 -5.03
N ALA A 282 6.49 -21.66 -5.35
CA ALA A 282 7.69 -22.47 -5.49
C ALA A 282 8.65 -21.83 -6.51
N PRO A 283 9.96 -21.72 -6.20
CA PRO A 283 10.92 -21.20 -7.16
C PRO A 283 10.86 -22.02 -8.46
N ARG A 284 10.91 -21.32 -9.60
CA ARG A 284 10.91 -21.93 -10.94
C ARG A 284 11.97 -23.03 -11.01
N ALA A 285 11.61 -24.17 -11.62
CA ALA A 285 12.52 -25.30 -11.81
C ALA A 285 13.80 -24.89 -12.56
N PRO A 286 14.96 -25.55 -12.30
CA PRO A 286 16.20 -25.28 -13.01
C PRO A 286 16.04 -25.50 -14.52
N ILE A 287 16.64 -24.61 -15.32
CA ILE A 287 16.70 -24.73 -16.79
C ILE A 287 18.12 -25.05 -17.26
N PRO A 288 18.30 -25.61 -18.47
CA PRO A 288 19.62 -25.82 -19.07
C PRO A 288 20.47 -24.54 -19.12
N ALA A 289 21.78 -24.66 -18.92
CA ALA A 289 22.69 -23.51 -18.89
C ALA A 289 22.72 -22.71 -20.22
N GLU A 290 22.50 -23.40 -21.35
CA GLU A 290 22.34 -22.78 -22.67
C GLU A 290 21.09 -21.89 -22.79
N ASP A 291 20.04 -22.19 -22.03
CA ASP A 291 18.82 -21.38 -21.95
C ASP A 291 19.01 -20.24 -20.95
N ALA A 292 19.66 -20.51 -19.80
CA ALA A 292 19.92 -19.52 -18.76
C ALA A 292 20.71 -18.30 -19.29
N ALA A 293 21.68 -18.53 -20.18
CA ALA A 293 22.47 -17.45 -20.81
C ALA A 293 21.64 -16.56 -21.77
N ARG A 294 20.43 -17.00 -22.15
CA ARG A 294 19.50 -16.28 -23.03
C ARG A 294 18.33 -15.65 -22.27
N GLU A 295 18.27 -15.83 -20.95
CA GLU A 295 17.24 -15.24 -20.09
C GLU A 295 17.79 -14.00 -19.38
N GLU A 296 16.98 -12.93 -19.34
CA GLU A 296 17.23 -11.76 -18.52
C GLU A 296 16.23 -11.73 -17.36
N ARG A 297 16.74 -11.63 -16.13
CA ARG A 297 15.91 -11.52 -14.93
C ARG A 297 15.91 -10.07 -14.44
N VAL A 298 14.77 -9.40 -14.61
CA VAL A 298 14.54 -8.04 -14.11
C VAL A 298 13.63 -8.09 -12.89
N LYS A 299 14.06 -7.51 -11.76
CA LYS A 299 13.23 -7.37 -10.56
C LYS A 299 12.06 -6.42 -10.85
N MET A 300 10.85 -6.75 -10.39
CA MET A 300 9.71 -5.84 -10.53
C MET A 300 9.96 -4.58 -9.69
N THR A 301 9.67 -3.41 -10.26
CA THR A 301 9.62 -2.17 -9.49
C THR A 301 8.51 -2.24 -8.44
N ARG A 302 8.62 -1.48 -7.35
CA ARG A 302 7.60 -1.42 -6.28
C ARG A 302 6.22 -1.03 -6.84
N LEU A 303 6.18 -0.06 -7.75
CA LEU A 303 4.95 0.35 -8.43
C LEU A 303 4.31 -0.82 -9.19
N ARG A 304 5.10 -1.55 -9.99
CA ARG A 304 4.59 -2.69 -10.77
C ARG A 304 4.11 -3.83 -9.88
N ALA A 305 4.81 -4.12 -8.79
CA ALA A 305 4.39 -5.13 -7.81
C ALA A 305 3.06 -4.76 -7.14
N THR A 306 2.87 -3.48 -6.79
CA THR A 306 1.62 -2.97 -6.20
C THR A 306 0.45 -3.05 -7.17
N ILE A 307 0.64 -2.65 -8.42
CA ILE A 307 -0.37 -2.78 -9.48
C ILE A 307 -0.74 -4.25 -9.69
N ALA A 308 0.25 -5.14 -9.77
CA ALA A 308 0.01 -6.57 -9.96
C ALA A 308 -0.83 -7.17 -8.82
N ARG A 309 -0.52 -6.82 -7.56
CA ARG A 309 -1.31 -7.23 -6.40
C ARG A 309 -2.75 -6.73 -6.51
N ARG A 310 -2.95 -5.43 -6.74
CA ARG A 310 -4.30 -4.82 -6.87
C ARG A 310 -5.13 -5.44 -7.99
N LEU A 311 -4.54 -5.68 -9.16
CA LEU A 311 -5.24 -6.32 -10.29
C LEU A 311 -5.65 -7.76 -9.95
N LYS A 312 -4.79 -8.50 -9.24
CA LYS A 312 -5.11 -9.86 -8.82
C LYS A 312 -6.16 -9.88 -7.71
N ASP A 313 -6.10 -8.94 -6.78
CA ASP A 313 -7.11 -8.77 -5.72
C ASP A 313 -8.48 -8.46 -6.31
N ALA A 314 -8.55 -7.60 -7.33
CA ALA A 314 -9.78 -7.32 -8.07
C ALA A 314 -10.40 -8.59 -8.66
N GLN A 315 -9.59 -9.44 -9.30
CA GLN A 315 -10.05 -10.70 -9.90
C GLN A 315 -10.43 -11.75 -8.86
N ASN A 316 -9.74 -11.79 -7.72
CA ASN A 316 -10.03 -12.76 -6.66
C ASN A 316 -11.28 -12.39 -5.86
N THR A 317 -11.58 -11.09 -5.77
CA THR A 317 -12.68 -10.56 -4.95
C THR A 317 -13.97 -10.43 -5.75
N ALA A 318 -13.91 -9.87 -6.96
CA ALA A 318 -15.09 -9.63 -7.79
C ALA A 318 -15.46 -10.88 -8.60
N ALA A 319 -16.76 -11.16 -8.73
CA ALA A 319 -17.26 -12.14 -9.69
C ALA A 319 -17.36 -11.50 -11.08
N MET A 320 -16.21 -11.23 -11.69
CA MET A 320 -16.15 -10.39 -12.90
C MET A 320 -16.63 -11.13 -14.15
N LEU A 321 -17.65 -10.61 -14.80
CA LEU A 321 -18.09 -11.01 -16.14
C LEU A 321 -17.99 -9.84 -17.11
N THR A 322 -17.97 -10.13 -18.41
CA THR A 322 -17.94 -9.13 -19.47
C THR A 322 -19.00 -9.40 -20.52
N THR A 323 -19.76 -8.37 -20.89
CA THR A 323 -20.69 -8.40 -22.03
C THR A 323 -20.22 -7.43 -23.12
N TYR A 324 -20.61 -7.70 -24.36
CA TYR A 324 -20.13 -6.97 -25.54
C TYR A 324 -21.28 -6.56 -26.46
N ASN A 325 -21.17 -5.36 -27.01
CA ASN A 325 -22.02 -4.87 -28.08
C ASN A 325 -21.16 -4.16 -29.14
N GLU A 326 -21.62 -4.17 -30.38
CA GLU A 326 -21.11 -3.24 -31.39
C GLU A 326 -21.99 -1.99 -31.46
N VAL A 327 -21.39 -0.86 -31.80
CA VAL A 327 -22.04 0.45 -31.93
C VAL A 327 -21.66 1.09 -33.27
N ASP A 328 -22.65 1.63 -33.98
CA ASP A 328 -22.44 2.46 -35.18
C ASP A 328 -22.10 3.90 -34.75
N MET A 329 -20.88 4.35 -35.06
CA MET A 329 -20.40 5.67 -34.67
C MET A 329 -20.77 6.77 -35.69
N SER A 330 -21.53 6.46 -36.74
CA SER A 330 -21.85 7.40 -37.83
C SER A 330 -22.46 8.70 -37.32
N ALA A 331 -23.49 8.62 -36.47
CA ALA A 331 -24.22 9.80 -35.99
C ALA A 331 -23.33 10.72 -35.15
N VAL A 332 -22.53 10.16 -34.23
CA VAL A 332 -21.56 10.93 -33.43
C VAL A 332 -20.50 11.58 -34.33
N MET A 333 -19.98 10.84 -35.32
CA MET A 333 -18.97 11.36 -36.24
C MET A 333 -19.52 12.48 -37.12
N GLU A 334 -20.74 12.35 -37.61
CA GLU A 334 -21.44 13.37 -38.41
C GLU A 334 -21.69 14.64 -37.58
N LEU A 335 -22.30 14.50 -36.40
CA LEU A 335 -22.55 15.60 -35.49
C LEU A 335 -21.25 16.33 -35.13
N ARG A 336 -20.20 15.56 -34.81
CA ARG A 336 -18.88 16.12 -34.52
C ARG A 336 -18.31 16.87 -35.71
N ASN A 337 -18.41 16.32 -36.92
CA ASN A 337 -17.91 16.98 -38.12
C ASN A 337 -18.64 18.27 -38.44
N GLN A 338 -19.95 18.31 -38.19
CA GLN A 338 -20.78 19.50 -38.37
C GLN A 338 -20.40 20.61 -37.38
N TYR A 339 -20.25 20.29 -36.08
CA TYR A 339 -20.15 21.32 -35.03
C TYR A 339 -18.75 21.53 -34.45
N LYS A 340 -17.73 20.71 -34.78
CA LYS A 340 -16.38 20.82 -34.17
C LYS A 340 -15.77 22.21 -34.23
N ALA A 341 -15.92 22.92 -35.34
CA ALA A 341 -15.31 24.25 -35.53
C ALA A 341 -16.02 25.32 -34.69
N GLU A 342 -17.36 25.31 -34.66
CA GLU A 342 -18.15 26.23 -33.85
C GLU A 342 -17.95 25.95 -32.36
N PHE A 343 -17.90 24.68 -31.97
CA PHE A 343 -17.66 24.26 -30.60
C PHE A 343 -16.29 24.71 -30.10
N GLU A 344 -15.24 24.50 -30.89
CA GLU A 344 -13.89 24.93 -30.54
C GLU A 344 -13.80 26.46 -30.44
N LYS A 345 -14.44 27.19 -31.37
CA LYS A 345 -14.50 28.66 -31.33
C LYS A 345 -15.22 29.18 -30.08
N LYS A 346 -16.35 28.57 -29.70
CA LYS A 346 -17.18 29.02 -28.58
C LYS A 346 -16.60 28.63 -27.21
N HIS A 347 -16.05 27.43 -27.10
CA HIS A 347 -15.65 26.86 -25.82
C HIS A 347 -14.14 26.79 -25.61
N SER A 348 -13.32 27.07 -26.64
CA SER A 348 -11.86 26.98 -26.60
C SER A 348 -11.36 25.58 -26.24
N VAL A 349 -12.09 24.55 -26.64
CA VAL A 349 -11.74 23.14 -26.48
C VAL A 349 -12.28 22.36 -27.67
N LYS A 350 -11.54 21.36 -28.15
CA LYS A 350 -11.98 20.52 -29.26
C LYS A 350 -13.13 19.63 -28.81
N LEU A 351 -14.12 19.44 -29.70
CA LEU A 351 -15.15 18.43 -29.51
C LEU A 351 -14.51 17.05 -29.72
N GLY A 352 -14.27 16.33 -28.62
CA GLY A 352 -13.78 14.96 -28.62
C GLY A 352 -14.90 13.95 -28.74
N PHE A 353 -14.55 12.66 -28.72
CA PHE A 353 -15.53 11.58 -28.58
C PHE A 353 -15.88 11.32 -27.12
N MET A 354 -14.94 11.60 -26.19
CA MET A 354 -15.08 11.22 -24.78
C MET A 354 -16.29 11.84 -24.11
N SER A 355 -16.63 13.09 -24.42
CA SER A 355 -17.85 13.71 -23.89
C SER A 355 -19.13 12.97 -24.25
N PHE A 356 -19.23 12.40 -25.46
CA PHE A 356 -20.37 11.56 -25.84
C PHE A 356 -20.43 10.30 -24.97
N PHE A 357 -19.32 9.58 -24.83
CA PHE A 357 -19.24 8.36 -24.03
C PHE A 357 -19.52 8.63 -22.55
N VAL A 358 -18.94 9.68 -21.98
CA VAL A 358 -19.17 10.06 -20.59
C VAL A 358 -20.65 10.39 -20.36
N LYS A 359 -21.28 11.19 -21.24
CA LYS A 359 -22.71 11.52 -21.10
C LYS A 359 -23.61 10.30 -21.32
N ALA A 360 -23.31 9.44 -22.29
CA ALA A 360 -24.02 8.18 -22.50
C ALA A 360 -23.93 7.26 -21.28
N CYS A 361 -22.74 7.12 -20.68
CA CYS A 361 -22.58 6.37 -19.43
C CYS A 361 -23.36 7.02 -18.30
N CYS A 362 -23.28 8.34 -18.10
CA CYS A 362 -24.03 9.02 -17.04
C CYS A 362 -25.55 8.81 -17.18
N HIS A 363 -26.09 8.82 -18.41
CA HIS A 363 -27.49 8.52 -18.66
C HIS A 363 -27.83 7.06 -18.30
N ALA A 364 -27.05 6.10 -18.82
CA ALA A 364 -27.26 4.68 -18.54
C ALA A 364 -27.09 4.31 -17.05
N LEU A 365 -26.16 4.96 -16.34
CA LEU A 365 -25.95 4.75 -14.89
C LEU A 365 -27.15 5.22 -14.06
N LYS A 366 -27.90 6.23 -14.51
CA LYS A 366 -29.12 6.69 -13.83
C LYS A 366 -30.27 5.70 -13.99
N GLU A 367 -30.38 5.07 -15.16
CA GLU A 367 -31.41 4.06 -15.43
C GLU A 367 -31.08 2.71 -14.78
N VAL A 368 -29.79 2.37 -14.70
CA VAL A 368 -29.30 1.10 -14.13
C VAL A 368 -28.36 1.40 -12.94
N PRO A 369 -28.91 1.81 -11.79
CA PRO A 369 -28.12 2.32 -10.66
C PRO A 369 -27.20 1.27 -10.01
N GLU A 370 -27.49 -0.02 -10.15
CA GLU A 370 -26.63 -1.12 -9.68
C GLU A 370 -25.25 -1.14 -10.35
N VAL A 371 -25.13 -0.62 -11.58
CA VAL A 371 -23.82 -0.49 -12.27
C VAL A 371 -22.97 0.61 -11.64
N ASN A 372 -23.60 1.60 -10.99
CA ASN A 372 -22.95 2.68 -10.25
C ASN A 372 -22.95 2.43 -8.72
N ALA A 373 -22.92 1.16 -8.30
CA ALA A 373 -22.84 0.78 -6.90
C ALA A 373 -21.49 0.12 -6.57
N GLU A 374 -21.23 -0.12 -5.29
CA GLU A 374 -20.09 -0.88 -4.79
C GLU A 374 -20.50 -1.76 -3.60
N ILE A 375 -19.73 -2.81 -3.33
CA ILE A 375 -19.88 -3.63 -2.13
C ILE A 375 -18.97 -3.05 -1.04
N ASP A 376 -19.56 -2.75 0.11
CA ASP A 376 -18.84 -2.35 1.32
C ASP A 376 -19.21 -3.28 2.47
N GLY A 377 -18.32 -4.22 2.78
CA GLY A 377 -18.58 -5.27 3.77
C GLY A 377 -19.81 -6.11 3.39
N GLY A 378 -20.88 -5.98 4.17
CA GLY A 378 -22.16 -6.65 3.96
C GLY A 378 -23.20 -5.82 3.20
N ASP A 379 -22.90 -4.56 2.90
CA ASP A 379 -23.83 -3.60 2.33
C ASP A 379 -23.52 -3.33 0.85
N ILE A 380 -24.56 -2.93 0.10
CA ILE A 380 -24.42 -2.40 -1.27
C ILE A 380 -24.62 -0.89 -1.20
N VAL A 381 -23.60 -0.13 -1.62
CA VAL A 381 -23.62 1.33 -1.60
C VAL A 381 -23.90 1.85 -3.01
N TYR A 382 -25.14 2.28 -3.25
CA TYR A 382 -25.55 2.94 -4.49
C TYR A 382 -25.05 4.39 -4.51
N LYS A 383 -24.41 4.80 -5.61
CA LYS A 383 -23.93 6.18 -5.78
C LYS A 383 -24.93 6.99 -6.62
N ASN A 384 -25.47 8.06 -6.04
CA ASN A 384 -26.37 9.01 -6.71
C ASN A 384 -25.63 10.17 -7.40
N TYR A 385 -24.34 9.98 -7.67
CA TYR A 385 -23.44 10.89 -8.37
C TYR A 385 -22.55 10.07 -9.29
N VAL A 386 -22.01 10.69 -10.35
CA VAL A 386 -21.07 10.00 -11.25
C VAL A 386 -19.72 10.67 -11.18
N HIS A 387 -18.76 9.97 -10.58
CA HIS A 387 -17.35 10.35 -10.62
C HIS A 387 -16.65 9.45 -11.64
N MET A 388 -16.43 9.98 -12.83
CA MET A 388 -15.99 9.19 -13.98
C MET A 388 -14.47 9.05 -14.01
N GLY A 389 -13.96 7.86 -13.72
CA GLY A 389 -12.57 7.50 -13.98
C GLY A 389 -12.32 7.41 -15.48
N VAL A 390 -11.26 8.05 -15.98
CA VAL A 390 -10.86 7.98 -17.39
C VAL A 390 -9.44 7.45 -17.46
N ALA A 391 -9.26 6.25 -18.01
CA ALA A 391 -7.95 5.64 -18.08
C ALA A 391 -7.06 6.35 -19.10
N VAL A 392 -5.86 6.76 -18.68
CA VAL A 392 -4.87 7.47 -19.49
C VAL A 392 -3.56 6.68 -19.47
N GLY A 393 -3.05 6.35 -20.65
CA GLY A 393 -1.71 5.77 -20.79
C GLY A 393 -0.63 6.84 -20.68
N THR A 394 0.36 6.59 -19.82
CA THR A 394 1.53 7.44 -19.60
C THR A 394 2.81 6.61 -19.82
N PRO A 395 3.99 7.25 -19.95
CA PRO A 395 5.27 6.52 -20.06
C PRO A 395 5.53 5.58 -18.87
N SER A 396 5.04 5.94 -17.67
CA SER A 396 5.20 5.16 -16.43
C SER A 396 4.15 4.05 -16.27
N GLY A 397 3.12 4.02 -17.12
CA GLY A 397 2.07 3.00 -17.10
C GLY A 397 0.66 3.58 -17.26
N LEU A 398 -0.34 2.84 -16.78
CA LEU A 398 -1.74 3.27 -16.83
C LEU A 398 -2.12 3.98 -15.52
N VAL A 399 -2.72 5.15 -15.62
CA VAL A 399 -3.31 5.87 -14.50
C VAL A 399 -4.77 6.20 -14.80
N VAL A 400 -5.59 6.36 -13.77
CA VAL A 400 -7.03 6.61 -13.90
C VAL A 400 -7.41 7.86 -13.12
N PRO A 401 -7.21 9.06 -13.67
CA PRO A 401 -7.75 10.27 -13.08
C PRO A 401 -9.28 10.30 -13.13
N VAL A 402 -9.89 11.02 -12.19
CA VAL A 402 -11.33 11.08 -11.96
C VAL A 402 -11.89 12.44 -12.33
N VAL A 403 -12.85 12.45 -13.27
CA VAL A 403 -13.72 13.59 -13.56
C VAL A 403 -14.86 13.57 -12.56
N ARG A 404 -14.78 14.42 -11.54
CA ARG A 404 -15.82 14.55 -10.50
C ARG A 404 -17.10 15.15 -11.07
N ASP A 405 -18.24 14.73 -10.54
CA ASP A 405 -19.58 15.20 -10.90
C ASP A 405 -19.84 15.26 -12.41
N ALA A 406 -19.38 14.24 -13.13
CA ALA A 406 -19.45 14.17 -14.59
C ALA A 406 -20.90 14.19 -15.11
N ASP A 407 -21.85 13.72 -14.30
CA ASP A 407 -23.29 13.77 -14.58
C ASP A 407 -23.85 15.20 -14.64
N GLN A 408 -23.24 16.14 -13.89
CA GLN A 408 -23.61 17.55 -13.84
C GLN A 408 -22.91 18.40 -14.92
N MET A 409 -21.96 17.81 -15.64
CA MET A 409 -21.18 18.53 -16.65
C MET A 409 -21.83 18.48 -18.04
N GLY A 410 -21.63 19.57 -18.79
CA GLY A 410 -21.84 19.61 -20.23
C GLY A 410 -20.61 19.14 -21.01
N PHE A 411 -20.77 18.92 -22.31
CA PHE A 411 -19.71 18.44 -23.20
C PHE A 411 -18.40 19.22 -23.09
N ALA A 412 -18.48 20.55 -23.09
CA ALA A 412 -17.29 21.41 -23.04
C ALA A 412 -16.53 21.29 -21.71
N ALA A 413 -17.23 21.12 -20.59
CA ALA A 413 -16.60 20.96 -19.29
C ALA A 413 -15.91 19.58 -19.18
N ILE A 414 -16.57 18.53 -19.68
CA ILE A 414 -15.99 17.18 -19.74
C ILE A 414 -14.71 17.17 -20.58
N GLU A 415 -14.76 17.68 -21.81
CA GLU A 415 -13.58 17.70 -22.70
C GLU A 415 -12.43 18.51 -22.10
N LYS A 416 -12.72 19.66 -21.48
CA LYS A 416 -11.69 20.47 -20.79
C LYS A 416 -11.07 19.69 -19.64
N LYS A 417 -11.88 19.06 -18.79
CA LYS A 417 -11.39 18.37 -17.60
C LYS A 417 -10.57 17.13 -17.97
N ILE A 418 -11.02 16.36 -18.96
CA ILE A 418 -10.26 15.21 -19.48
C ILE A 418 -8.95 15.69 -20.10
N GLY A 419 -8.96 16.77 -20.88
CA GLY A 419 -7.74 17.35 -21.45
C GLY A 419 -6.73 17.81 -20.39
N GLU A 420 -7.20 18.48 -19.34
CA GLU A 420 -6.38 18.92 -18.20
C GLU A 420 -5.77 17.74 -17.44
N LEU A 421 -6.60 16.77 -17.05
CA LEU A 421 -6.18 15.58 -16.32
C LEU A 421 -5.24 14.71 -17.16
N GLY A 422 -5.50 14.59 -18.47
CA GLY A 422 -4.64 13.85 -19.39
C GLY A 422 -3.26 14.48 -19.57
N LEU A 423 -3.18 15.82 -19.64
CA LEU A 423 -1.90 16.53 -19.68
C LEU A 423 -1.12 16.30 -18.37
N ARG A 424 -1.79 16.46 -17.22
CA ARG A 424 -1.16 16.24 -15.91
C ARG A 424 -0.75 14.80 -15.68
N ALA A 425 -1.52 13.83 -16.19
CA ALA A 425 -1.16 12.42 -16.16
C ALA A 425 0.14 12.16 -16.91
N ARG A 426 0.21 12.64 -18.16
CA ARG A 426 1.39 12.48 -19.01
C ARG A 426 2.63 13.15 -18.41
N ASP A 427 2.44 14.32 -17.80
CA ASP A 427 3.51 15.10 -17.19
C ASP A 427 3.86 14.63 -15.75
N GLY A 428 3.20 13.58 -15.22
CA GLY A 428 3.46 13.04 -13.88
C GLY A 428 3.02 13.92 -12.71
N LYS A 429 2.06 14.83 -12.95
CA LYS A 429 1.60 15.87 -11.99
C LYS A 429 0.21 15.61 -11.42
N LEU A 430 -0.31 14.39 -11.51
CA LEU A 430 -1.57 14.03 -10.87
C LEU A 430 -1.37 13.88 -9.37
N SER A 431 -2.28 14.47 -8.60
CA SER A 431 -2.36 14.23 -7.16
C SER A 431 -3.12 12.93 -6.86
N MET A 432 -2.93 12.38 -5.66
CA MET A 432 -3.64 11.18 -5.22
C MET A 432 -5.16 11.40 -5.17
N ALA A 433 -5.60 12.58 -4.74
CA ALA A 433 -7.01 12.96 -4.68
C ALA A 433 -7.70 12.97 -6.06
N GLU A 434 -6.93 13.15 -7.13
CA GLU A 434 -7.43 13.11 -8.50
C GLU A 434 -7.51 11.70 -9.07
N MET A 435 -6.90 10.70 -8.42
CA MET A 435 -6.94 9.29 -8.84
C MET A 435 -7.86 8.43 -7.96
N GLN A 436 -8.56 9.04 -7.00
CA GLN A 436 -9.39 8.35 -6.02
C GLN A 436 -10.86 8.81 -6.08
N GLY A 437 -11.75 7.91 -5.64
CA GLY A 437 -13.18 8.20 -5.50
C GLY A 437 -13.96 8.18 -6.82
N GLY A 438 -13.45 7.52 -7.86
CA GLY A 438 -14.26 7.25 -9.05
C GLY A 438 -15.34 6.22 -8.74
N SER A 439 -16.54 6.39 -9.29
CA SER A 439 -17.67 5.45 -9.15
C SER A 439 -17.81 4.49 -10.35
N PHE A 440 -17.35 4.92 -11.53
CA PHE A 440 -17.34 4.13 -12.76
C PHE A 440 -16.12 4.53 -13.60
N THR A 441 -15.56 3.60 -14.39
CA THR A 441 -14.39 3.86 -15.22
C THR A 441 -14.67 3.64 -16.71
N ILE A 442 -14.09 4.50 -17.55
CA ILE A 442 -13.97 4.29 -19.00
C ILE A 442 -12.49 4.07 -19.33
N SER A 443 -12.21 3.02 -20.09
CA SER A 443 -10.88 2.70 -20.62
C SER A 443 -10.93 2.59 -22.13
N ASN A 444 -10.04 3.29 -22.83
CA ASN A 444 -10.01 3.31 -24.29
C ASN A 444 -8.75 2.60 -24.82
N GLY A 445 -8.88 1.30 -25.10
CA GLY A 445 -7.84 0.51 -25.77
C GLY A 445 -7.80 0.73 -27.29
N GLY A 446 -8.83 1.36 -27.85
CA GLY A 446 -8.93 1.62 -29.29
C GLY A 446 -7.83 2.52 -29.84
N VAL A 447 -7.28 3.41 -29.02
CA VAL A 447 -6.13 4.26 -29.39
C VAL A 447 -4.87 3.44 -29.70
N TYR A 448 -4.76 2.22 -29.14
CA TYR A 448 -3.67 1.27 -29.41
C TYR A 448 -4.03 0.23 -30.46
N GLY A 449 -5.20 0.37 -31.10
CA GLY A 449 -5.68 -0.55 -32.14
C GLY A 449 -6.39 -1.80 -31.61
N SER A 450 -6.68 -1.89 -30.30
CA SER A 450 -7.44 -3.02 -29.75
C SER A 450 -8.85 -3.06 -30.35
N LEU A 451 -9.24 -4.23 -30.89
CA LEU A 451 -10.57 -4.45 -31.46
C LEU A 451 -11.57 -4.93 -30.42
N MET A 452 -11.13 -5.73 -29.45
CA MET A 452 -11.99 -6.29 -28.41
C MET A 452 -11.10 -6.77 -27.25
N SER A 453 -11.49 -6.43 -26.03
CA SER A 453 -10.79 -6.81 -24.80
C SER A 453 -11.73 -6.70 -23.60
N SER A 454 -11.45 -7.47 -22.55
CA SER A 454 -12.18 -7.43 -21.28
C SER A 454 -11.40 -6.56 -20.29
N PRO A 455 -11.83 -5.33 -20.01
CA PRO A 455 -11.19 -4.51 -18.98
C PRO A 455 -11.33 -5.18 -17.60
N ILE A 456 -10.30 -5.05 -16.75
CA ILE A 456 -10.37 -5.45 -15.34
C ILE A 456 -10.95 -4.28 -14.55
N LEU A 457 -11.86 -4.57 -13.61
CA LEU A 457 -12.45 -3.57 -12.72
C LEU A 457 -11.37 -2.80 -11.95
N ASN A 458 -11.67 -1.56 -11.59
CA ASN A 458 -10.87 -0.75 -10.68
C ASN A 458 -11.57 -0.70 -9.31
N PRO A 459 -11.23 -1.60 -8.36
CA PRO A 459 -11.93 -1.65 -7.08
C PRO A 459 -11.91 -0.30 -6.35
N PRO A 460 -12.97 0.06 -5.62
CA PRO A 460 -14.17 -0.74 -5.30
C PRO A 460 -15.30 -0.71 -6.36
N GLN A 461 -15.07 -0.14 -7.55
CA GLN A 461 -16.13 0.06 -8.55
C GLN A 461 -16.70 -1.26 -9.09
N SER A 462 -18.02 -1.29 -9.31
CA SER A 462 -18.70 -2.46 -9.87
C SER A 462 -18.77 -2.50 -11.40
N GLY A 463 -18.30 -1.47 -12.10
CA GLY A 463 -18.40 -1.39 -13.56
C GLY A 463 -17.26 -0.63 -14.23
N ILE A 464 -16.84 -1.13 -15.40
CA ILE A 464 -15.88 -0.47 -16.29
C ILE A 464 -16.26 -0.67 -17.76
N LEU A 465 -16.29 0.42 -18.52
CA LEU A 465 -16.53 0.40 -19.97
C LEU A 465 -15.20 0.40 -20.74
N GLY A 466 -14.99 -0.62 -21.56
CA GLY A 466 -13.91 -0.74 -22.54
C GLY A 466 -14.34 -0.24 -23.91
N MET A 467 -13.68 0.81 -24.40
CA MET A 467 -13.81 1.34 -25.75
C MET A 467 -12.71 0.79 -26.65
N HIS A 468 -13.07 0.39 -27.86
CA HIS A 468 -12.16 -0.22 -28.84
C HIS A 468 -12.02 0.63 -30.10
N LYS A 469 -11.21 0.14 -31.03
CA LYS A 469 -10.91 0.84 -32.28
C LYS A 469 -12.19 1.04 -33.10
N ILE A 470 -12.39 2.26 -33.58
CA ILE A 470 -13.37 2.55 -34.64
C ILE A 470 -12.76 2.11 -35.96
N GLN A 471 -13.46 1.26 -36.72
CA GLN A 471 -13.05 0.88 -38.05
C GLN A 471 -14.24 0.70 -38.98
N GLU A 472 -14.03 0.98 -40.26
CA GLU A 472 -15.03 0.75 -41.29
C GLU A 472 -15.34 -0.74 -41.43
N ARG A 473 -16.62 -1.10 -41.39
CA ARG A 473 -17.10 -2.45 -41.60
C ARG A 473 -18.31 -2.44 -42.55
N PRO A 474 -18.45 -3.45 -43.42
CA PRO A 474 -19.69 -3.65 -44.16
C PRO A 474 -20.77 -4.16 -43.19
N ILE A 475 -21.87 -3.42 -43.07
CA ILE A 475 -23.05 -3.83 -42.28
C ILE A 475 -24.31 -3.73 -43.12
N VAL A 476 -25.33 -4.51 -42.76
CA VAL A 476 -26.63 -4.45 -43.43
C VAL A 476 -27.51 -3.44 -42.69
N VAL A 477 -27.94 -2.37 -43.38
CA VAL A 477 -28.88 -1.37 -42.87
C VAL A 477 -30.05 -1.30 -43.85
N ASN A 478 -31.27 -1.52 -43.37
CA ASN A 478 -32.49 -1.51 -44.19
C ASN A 478 -32.41 -2.43 -45.44
N GLY A 479 -31.70 -3.56 -45.32
CA GLY A 479 -31.54 -4.53 -46.41
C GLY A 479 -30.39 -4.23 -47.39
N GLU A 480 -29.67 -3.12 -47.22
CA GLU A 480 -28.52 -2.74 -48.06
C GLU A 480 -27.20 -2.91 -47.30
N ILE A 481 -26.16 -3.38 -48.00
CA ILE A 481 -24.80 -3.43 -47.45
C ILE A 481 -24.20 -2.03 -47.57
N VAL A 482 -23.94 -1.40 -46.42
CA VAL A 482 -23.33 -0.08 -46.31
C VAL A 482 -22.05 -0.14 -45.48
N ILE A 483 -21.10 0.73 -45.78
CA ILE A 483 -19.87 0.86 -44.98
C ILE A 483 -20.17 1.80 -43.80
N ARG A 484 -19.93 1.33 -42.58
CA ARG A 484 -20.12 2.13 -41.36
C ARG A 484 -18.90 2.09 -40.44
N PRO A 485 -18.57 3.20 -39.75
CA PRO A 485 -17.57 3.23 -38.71
C PRO A 485 -18.10 2.53 -37.45
N MET A 486 -17.71 1.28 -37.26
CA MET A 486 -18.17 0.45 -36.14
C MET A 486 -17.13 0.42 -35.03
N MET A 487 -17.59 0.36 -33.77
CA MET A 487 -16.77 0.13 -32.58
C MET A 487 -17.36 -1.03 -31.76
N TYR A 488 -16.50 -1.83 -31.12
CA TYR A 488 -16.94 -2.74 -30.06
C TYR A 488 -16.85 -2.06 -28.69
N LEU A 489 -17.88 -2.23 -27.89
CA LEU A 489 -17.95 -1.83 -26.49
C LEU A 489 -17.97 -3.08 -25.63
N ALA A 490 -17.20 -3.06 -24.54
CA ALA A 490 -17.17 -4.12 -23.55
C ALA A 490 -17.52 -3.53 -22.18
N LEU A 491 -18.54 -4.07 -21.51
CA LEU A 491 -18.79 -3.75 -20.11
C LEU A 491 -18.30 -4.93 -19.28
N SER A 492 -17.27 -4.71 -18.46
CA SER A 492 -16.95 -5.62 -17.36
C SER A 492 -17.63 -5.14 -16.09
N TYR A 493 -18.20 -6.07 -15.34
CA TYR A 493 -18.99 -5.77 -14.15
C TYR A 493 -18.83 -6.84 -13.07
N ASP A 494 -19.06 -6.46 -11.81
CA ASP A 494 -19.09 -7.39 -10.69
C ASP A 494 -20.48 -8.04 -10.58
N HIS A 495 -20.55 -9.34 -10.93
CA HIS A 495 -21.80 -10.10 -10.95
C HIS A 495 -22.40 -10.36 -9.56
N ARG A 496 -21.69 -9.96 -8.48
CA ARG A 496 -22.26 -9.94 -7.12
C ARG A 496 -23.27 -8.79 -6.93
N VAL A 497 -23.14 -7.71 -7.70
CA VAL A 497 -23.99 -6.50 -7.60
C VAL A 497 -24.88 -6.35 -8.82
N VAL A 498 -24.32 -6.54 -10.01
CA VAL A 498 -24.99 -6.31 -11.29
C VAL A 498 -25.37 -7.65 -11.90
N ASP A 499 -26.65 -7.84 -12.21
CA ASP A 499 -27.08 -9.05 -12.89
C ASP A 499 -26.88 -8.95 -14.42
N GLY A 500 -27.02 -10.08 -15.12
CA GLY A 500 -26.88 -10.09 -16.58
C GLY A 500 -27.87 -9.17 -17.31
N LYS A 501 -29.06 -8.95 -16.76
CA LYS A 501 -30.06 -8.06 -17.35
C LYS A 501 -29.64 -6.60 -17.20
N GLY A 502 -29.19 -6.17 -16.03
CA GLY A 502 -28.68 -4.84 -15.75
C GLY A 502 -27.46 -4.51 -16.60
N ALA A 503 -26.50 -5.43 -16.68
CA ALA A 503 -25.31 -5.27 -17.51
C ALA A 503 -25.64 -5.08 -19.00
N VAL A 504 -26.51 -5.93 -19.55
CA VAL A 504 -26.94 -5.82 -20.96
C VAL A 504 -27.76 -4.55 -21.18
N THR A 505 -28.68 -4.22 -20.28
CA THR A 505 -29.50 -3.01 -20.36
C THR A 505 -28.60 -1.77 -20.40
N PHE A 506 -27.65 -1.66 -19.46
CA PHE A 506 -26.68 -0.56 -19.42
C PHE A 506 -25.94 -0.41 -20.75
N LEU A 507 -25.36 -1.50 -21.26
CA LEU A 507 -24.54 -1.44 -22.47
C LEU A 507 -25.37 -1.10 -23.72
N VAL A 508 -26.61 -1.60 -23.79
CA VAL A 508 -27.56 -1.24 -24.85
C VAL A 508 -27.95 0.23 -24.76
N ARG A 509 -28.18 0.79 -23.56
CA ARG A 509 -28.46 2.23 -23.40
C ARG A 509 -27.31 3.11 -23.83
N VAL A 510 -26.07 2.72 -23.50
CA VAL A 510 -24.88 3.40 -24.00
C VAL A 510 -24.81 3.34 -25.53
N LYS A 511 -25.05 2.17 -26.13
CA LYS A 511 -25.12 2.00 -27.60
C LYS A 511 -26.19 2.91 -28.22
N GLU A 512 -27.42 2.87 -27.72
CA GLU A 512 -28.56 3.64 -28.24
C GLU A 512 -28.32 5.14 -28.18
N ALA A 513 -27.69 5.64 -27.11
CA ALA A 513 -27.35 7.05 -26.94
C ALA A 513 -26.20 7.50 -27.86
N LEU A 514 -25.32 6.57 -28.28
CA LEU A 514 -24.25 6.86 -29.23
C LEU A 514 -24.73 6.76 -30.68
N GLU A 515 -25.63 5.82 -30.99
CA GLU A 515 -26.23 5.69 -32.32
C GLU A 515 -27.22 6.81 -32.62
N ASP A 516 -27.84 7.38 -31.59
CA ASP A 516 -28.65 8.60 -31.67
C ASP A 516 -28.30 9.58 -30.53
N PRO A 517 -27.30 10.45 -30.74
CA PRO A 517 -26.89 11.44 -29.74
C PRO A 517 -27.96 12.46 -29.37
N THR A 518 -29.05 12.58 -30.15
CA THR A 518 -30.13 13.52 -29.81
C THR A 518 -30.93 13.05 -28.59
N ARG A 519 -30.94 11.74 -28.30
CA ARG A 519 -31.52 11.16 -27.07
C ARG A 519 -30.91 11.74 -25.81
N LEU A 520 -29.59 12.02 -25.82
CA LEU A 520 -28.89 12.64 -24.70
C LEU A 520 -29.42 14.04 -24.36
N LEU A 521 -30.02 14.74 -25.33
CA LEU A 521 -30.63 16.05 -25.12
C LEU A 521 -32.06 15.92 -24.60
N MET A 522 -32.78 14.88 -25.05
CA MET A 522 -34.20 14.68 -24.75
C MET A 522 -34.46 13.87 -23.47
N ASP A 523 -33.42 13.31 -22.84
CA ASP A 523 -33.53 12.44 -21.66
C ASP A 523 -34.39 11.20 -21.95
N LEU A 524 -34.07 10.52 -23.07
CA LEU A 524 -34.82 9.39 -23.66
C LEU A 524 -34.08 8.06 -23.63
#